data_AF-A0A8S3FNA8-F1
#
_entry.id   AF-A0A8S3FNA8-F1
#
_cell.length_a   1.000
_cell.length_b   1.000
_cell.length_c   1.000
_cell.angle_alpha   90.00
_cell.angle_beta   90.00
_cell.angle_gamma   90.00
#
_symmetry.space_group_name_H-M   'P 1'
#
loop_
_entity.id
_entity.type
_entity.pdbx_description
1 polymer ?
#
loop_
_entity_poly.entity_id
_entity_poly.type
_entity_poly.pdbx_seq_one_letter_code
_entity_poly.pdbx_strand_id
1 'polypeptide(L)'
;MNIRDNKRKVTPLMRAALFGEISLVDTFKYYCTDLEWTEAKELLAASFSGCVSQSFVLLQDRRECETPEQLNQLICPNKKDALRIESLLIHQRIIDHDHSDYHDVIHHYGARLANEHKYHECFRCWFYEFDLKIKYNMIFQSDFLNHFIFLFAKMKFNNKLTIPIEDLLQMFKITNHVLMSDYYRENFDANLIILLHLITIVGRIIHSEYLDEKQELSLNNYRDFYNSIASITSHQYRTIETGSSLLHLCTNASTESISFLNDYPCWITTRLLIGCGANVNVFDSDGNTPSHNLVKNIPMTNVLKKINLLYNADAHLDYINNKGQTPLQSMPLLHIKIIEHLKKNMDVIRLKCCCAKLIRQQKFSYENIFSTALVGFIR
;
A
#
# COMPACT_ATOMS: atom_id res chain seq x y z
N MET A 1 -68.06 7.05 -2.77
CA MET A 1 -66.72 6.52 -2.44
C MET A 1 -65.89 7.67 -1.90
N ASN A 2 -65.58 7.74 -0.60
CA ASN A 2 -64.51 8.61 -0.13
C ASN A 2 -64.11 8.38 1.35
N ILE A 3 -62.78 8.25 1.51
CA ILE A 3 -61.87 8.85 2.50
C ILE A 3 -62.15 8.56 3.99
N ARG A 4 -61.32 7.70 4.61
CA ARG A 4 -60.36 8.13 5.65
C ARG A 4 -59.45 7.04 6.24
N ASP A 5 -59.66 5.76 5.96
CA ASP A 5 -58.87 4.70 6.64
C ASP A 5 -58.11 3.79 5.67
N ASN A 6 -56.88 4.17 5.30
CA ASN A 6 -55.78 3.23 5.01
C ASN A 6 -54.41 3.91 4.76
N LYS A 7 -53.97 4.79 5.67
CA LYS A 7 -52.65 5.47 5.61
C LYS A 7 -51.44 4.61 6.07
N ARG A 8 -51.41 3.29 5.79
CA ARG A 8 -50.34 2.40 6.32
C ARG A 8 -49.64 1.46 5.33
N LYS A 9 -49.72 1.66 4.01
CA LYS A 9 -48.97 0.83 3.03
C LYS A 9 -48.50 1.58 1.79
N VAL A 10 -47.66 2.59 1.96
CA VAL A 10 -46.91 3.17 0.83
C VAL A 10 -45.49 3.42 1.30
N THR A 11 -44.52 2.74 0.69
CA THR A 11 -43.11 2.84 1.05
C THR A 11 -42.54 4.20 0.65
N PRO A 12 -41.44 4.64 1.28
CA PRO A 12 -40.75 5.88 0.92
C PRO A 12 -40.36 5.95 -0.56
N LEU A 13 -39.99 4.82 -1.16
CA LEU A 13 -39.70 4.68 -2.60
C LEU A 13 -40.90 5.03 -3.49
N MET A 14 -42.12 4.61 -3.10
CA MET A 14 -43.36 4.90 -3.84
C MET A 14 -43.80 6.35 -3.68
N ARG A 15 -43.53 6.99 -2.53
CA ARG A 15 -43.84 8.41 -2.32
C ARG A 15 -42.89 9.32 -3.10
N ALA A 16 -41.63 8.92 -3.26
CA ALA A 16 -40.65 9.60 -4.11
C ALA A 16 -40.98 9.50 -5.61
N ALA A 17 -41.55 8.38 -6.05
CA ALA A 17 -42.03 8.20 -7.43
C ALA A 17 -43.32 8.99 -7.76
N LEU A 18 -44.15 9.29 -6.76
CA LEU A 18 -45.47 9.91 -6.95
C LEU A 18 -45.47 11.45 -6.95
N PHE A 19 -44.47 12.09 -6.34
CA PHE A 19 -44.50 13.54 -6.05
C PHE A 19 -43.19 14.23 -6.39
N GLY A 20 -42.61 13.92 -7.56
CA GLY A 20 -41.32 14.42 -8.04
C GLY A 20 -40.90 15.79 -7.48
N GLU A 21 -39.67 15.83 -6.95
CA GLU A 21 -38.94 16.93 -6.30
C GLU A 21 -38.97 16.93 -4.76
N ILE A 22 -37.82 16.56 -4.16
CA ILE A 22 -37.03 17.27 -3.12
C ILE A 22 -35.86 16.33 -2.71
N SER A 23 -34.66 16.91 -2.66
CA SER A 23 -33.34 16.30 -2.46
C SER A 23 -33.29 15.08 -1.50
N LEU A 24 -32.88 13.92 -2.04
CA LEU A 24 -32.58 12.70 -1.28
C LEU A 24 -31.50 12.94 -0.20
N VAL A 25 -30.59 13.88 -0.40
CA VAL A 25 -29.37 14.03 0.43
C VAL A 25 -29.68 14.54 1.84
N ASP A 26 -30.68 15.41 2.00
CA ASP A 26 -31.02 16.00 3.30
C ASP A 26 -31.82 15.05 4.20
N THR A 27 -32.50 14.07 3.60
CA THR A 27 -33.31 13.08 4.32
C THR A 27 -32.44 11.96 4.92
N PHE A 28 -31.32 11.65 4.27
CA PHE A 28 -30.45 10.53 4.65
C PHE A 28 -29.42 10.86 5.74
N LYS A 29 -29.17 12.15 5.99
CA LYS A 29 -28.14 12.60 6.94
C LYS A 29 -28.38 12.19 8.41
N TYR A 30 -29.60 11.79 8.77
CA TYR A 30 -30.01 11.43 10.14
C TYR A 30 -30.19 9.92 10.37
N TYR A 31 -30.14 9.08 9.32
CA TYR A 31 -30.60 7.68 9.36
C TYR A 31 -29.56 6.63 8.92
N CYS A 32 -28.28 6.99 8.74
CA CYS A 32 -27.25 6.09 8.19
C CYS A 32 -27.05 4.75 8.93
N THR A 33 -27.51 4.58 10.18
CA THR A 33 -27.42 3.29 10.91
C THR A 33 -28.60 2.35 10.67
N ASP A 34 -29.76 2.86 10.26
CA ASP A 34 -30.98 2.07 10.05
C ASP A 34 -31.16 1.64 8.59
N LEU A 35 -30.50 2.33 7.65
CA LEU A 35 -30.62 2.08 6.21
C LEU A 35 -30.14 0.67 5.81
N GLU A 36 -28.99 0.24 6.34
CA GLU A 36 -28.43 -1.10 6.12
C GLU A 36 -29.36 -2.21 6.67
N TRP A 37 -30.12 -1.91 7.74
CA TRP A 37 -31.06 -2.86 8.34
C TRP A 37 -32.35 -3.01 7.53
N THR A 38 -32.80 -1.92 6.91
CA THR A 38 -33.92 -1.94 5.97
C THR A 38 -33.55 -2.60 4.65
N GLU A 39 -32.37 -2.30 4.08
CA GLU A 39 -31.89 -2.96 2.86
C GLU A 39 -31.70 -4.46 3.06
N ALA A 40 -31.06 -4.87 4.17
CA ALA A 40 -30.95 -6.28 4.51
C ALA A 40 -32.33 -6.94 4.60
N LYS A 41 -33.31 -6.30 5.24
CA LYS A 41 -34.68 -6.84 5.35
C LYS A 41 -35.43 -6.91 4.02
N GLU A 42 -35.26 -5.93 3.14
CA GLU A 42 -35.91 -5.91 1.82
C GLU A 42 -35.33 -6.98 0.89
N LEU A 43 -34.00 -7.16 0.90
CA LEU A 43 -33.33 -8.25 0.19
C LEU A 43 -33.68 -9.63 0.74
N LEU A 44 -33.82 -9.74 2.07
CA LEU A 44 -34.26 -10.97 2.73
C LEU A 44 -35.68 -11.37 2.33
N ALA A 45 -36.59 -10.42 2.12
CA ALA A 45 -37.93 -10.70 1.61
C ALA A 45 -37.90 -11.20 0.14
N ALA A 46 -36.94 -10.71 -0.67
CA ALA A 46 -36.76 -11.13 -2.06
C ALA A 46 -36.05 -12.49 -2.21
N SER A 47 -35.21 -12.87 -1.23
CA SER A 47 -34.35 -14.05 -1.27
C SER A 47 -35.09 -15.39 -1.45
N PHE A 48 -36.35 -15.50 -1.02
CA PHE A 48 -37.13 -16.74 -1.14
C PHE A 48 -37.90 -16.89 -2.46
N SER A 49 -37.66 -16.01 -3.44
CA SER A 49 -38.31 -16.05 -4.76
C SER A 49 -37.59 -16.96 -5.78
N GLY A 50 -37.39 -18.24 -5.44
CA GLY A 50 -37.23 -19.32 -6.43
C GLY A 50 -35.86 -19.56 -7.08
N CYS A 51 -34.77 -18.91 -6.64
CA CYS A 51 -33.42 -19.24 -7.13
C CYS A 51 -32.67 -20.19 -6.17
N VAL A 52 -32.24 -21.35 -6.70
CA VAL A 52 -31.49 -22.40 -5.99
C VAL A 52 -30.19 -21.82 -5.42
N SER A 53 -29.94 -22.06 -4.13
CA SER A 53 -28.71 -21.68 -3.43
C SER A 53 -27.51 -22.40 -4.05
N GLN A 54 -26.58 -21.66 -4.66
CA GLN A 54 -25.28 -22.21 -4.97
C GLN A 54 -24.48 -22.23 -3.67
N SER A 55 -24.23 -23.43 -3.15
CA SER A 55 -23.45 -23.62 -1.93
C SER A 55 -22.00 -23.17 -2.15
N PHE A 56 -21.59 -22.06 -1.55
CA PHE A 56 -20.18 -21.78 -1.38
C PHE A 56 -19.87 -20.99 -0.11
N VAL A 57 -18.70 -21.30 0.45
CA VAL A 57 -18.20 -20.95 1.78
C VAL A 57 -17.09 -19.92 1.59
N LEU A 58 -17.22 -18.72 2.15
CA LEU A 58 -16.13 -17.73 2.08
C LEU A 58 -16.11 -16.74 3.26
N LEU A 59 -17.27 -16.35 3.79
CA LEU A 59 -17.36 -15.58 5.03
C LEU A 59 -17.77 -16.50 6.19
N GLN A 60 -16.78 -16.90 7.00
CA GLN A 60 -16.98 -17.66 8.25
C GLN A 60 -17.70 -19.01 8.10
N ASP A 61 -17.53 -19.73 6.98
CA ASP A 61 -18.14 -21.05 6.75
C ASP A 61 -19.68 -21.08 6.83
N ARG A 62 -20.32 -19.91 6.70
CA ARG A 62 -21.78 -19.80 6.66
C ARG A 62 -22.34 -20.09 5.28
N ARG A 63 -23.49 -20.77 5.26
CA ARG A 63 -24.35 -20.92 4.09
C ARG A 63 -25.57 -20.03 4.24
N GLU A 64 -26.09 -19.58 3.10
CA GLU A 64 -27.33 -18.81 3.01
C GLU A 64 -28.48 -19.62 3.64
N CYS A 65 -29.38 -18.94 4.36
CA CYS A 65 -30.56 -19.53 4.93
C CYS A 65 -31.50 -20.02 3.83
N GLU A 66 -31.89 -21.29 3.90
CA GLU A 66 -32.78 -21.91 2.93
C GLU A 66 -34.26 -21.78 3.36
N THR A 67 -34.52 -21.49 4.64
CA THR A 67 -35.89 -21.35 5.17
C THR A 67 -36.10 -20.06 5.98
N PRO A 68 -37.33 -19.50 6.00
CA PRO A 68 -37.65 -18.31 6.78
C PRO A 68 -37.50 -18.53 8.29
N GLU A 69 -37.60 -19.76 8.79
CA GLU A 69 -37.36 -20.10 10.20
C GLU A 69 -35.87 -19.95 10.55
N GLN A 70 -34.96 -20.39 9.68
CA GLN A 70 -33.52 -20.20 9.86
C GLN A 70 -33.19 -18.70 9.91
N LEU A 71 -33.82 -17.91 9.04
CA LEU A 71 -33.64 -16.47 9.04
C LEU A 71 -34.19 -15.80 10.31
N ASN A 72 -35.38 -16.19 10.77
CA ASN A 72 -35.97 -15.64 12.00
C ASN A 72 -35.09 -15.91 13.24
N GLN A 73 -34.33 -17.01 13.25
CA GLN A 73 -33.34 -17.31 14.31
C GLN A 73 -32.09 -16.41 14.24
N LEU A 74 -31.86 -15.73 13.12
CA LEU A 74 -30.77 -14.77 12.93
C LEU A 74 -31.18 -13.34 13.28
N ILE A 75 -32.47 -12.99 13.20
CA ILE A 75 -33.02 -11.68 13.57
C ILE A 75 -33.03 -11.55 15.11
N CYS A 76 -31.84 -11.42 15.68
CA CYS A 76 -31.62 -11.23 17.11
C CYS A 76 -30.64 -10.06 17.32
N PRO A 77 -30.83 -9.19 18.32
CA PRO A 77 -29.95 -8.04 18.58
C PRO A 77 -28.48 -8.42 18.77
N ASN A 78 -28.23 -9.63 19.27
CA ASN A 78 -26.90 -10.17 19.55
C ASN A 78 -26.23 -10.86 18.34
N LYS A 79 -26.91 -10.96 17.19
CA LYS A 79 -26.45 -11.65 15.98
C LYS A 79 -26.39 -10.73 14.74
N LYS A 80 -26.03 -9.46 14.94
CA LYS A 80 -25.97 -8.47 13.85
C LYS A 80 -25.01 -8.87 12.72
N ASP A 81 -23.85 -9.42 13.06
CA ASP A 81 -22.86 -9.83 12.04
C ASP A 81 -23.34 -11.00 11.20
N ALA A 82 -24.02 -11.96 11.82
CA ALA A 82 -24.63 -13.09 11.16
C ALA A 82 -25.69 -12.66 10.12
N LEU A 83 -26.52 -11.67 10.45
CA LEU A 83 -27.52 -11.12 9.52
C LEU A 83 -26.86 -10.36 8.36
N ARG A 84 -25.72 -9.72 8.59
CA ARG A 84 -24.97 -9.02 7.53
C ARG A 84 -24.31 -9.99 6.56
N ILE A 85 -23.70 -11.06 7.09
CA ILE A 85 -23.18 -12.15 6.26
C ILE A 85 -24.32 -12.74 5.43
N GLU A 86 -25.51 -12.92 6.02
CA GLU A 86 -26.70 -13.35 5.30
C GLU A 86 -27.06 -12.38 4.15
N SER A 87 -27.08 -11.06 4.41
CA SER A 87 -27.33 -10.09 3.35
C SER A 87 -26.28 -10.13 2.25
N LEU A 88 -25.00 -10.34 2.57
CA LEU A 88 -23.92 -10.46 1.58
C LEU A 88 -24.10 -11.68 0.68
N LEU A 89 -24.49 -12.82 1.25
CA LEU A 89 -24.78 -14.05 0.51
C LEU A 89 -25.98 -13.87 -0.43
N ILE A 90 -26.99 -13.12 0.00
CA ILE A 90 -28.15 -12.80 -0.84
C ILE A 90 -27.76 -11.85 -1.98
N HIS A 91 -27.00 -10.80 -1.69
CA HIS A 91 -26.48 -9.91 -2.73
C HIS A 91 -25.68 -10.70 -3.77
N GLN A 92 -24.80 -11.60 -3.31
CA GLN A 92 -24.01 -12.47 -4.18
C GLN A 92 -24.88 -13.29 -5.13
N ARG A 93 -25.96 -13.88 -4.62
CA ARG A 93 -26.88 -14.69 -5.43
C ARG A 93 -27.68 -13.86 -6.44
N ILE A 94 -28.04 -12.62 -6.10
CA ILE A 94 -28.89 -11.77 -6.94
C ILE A 94 -28.06 -11.03 -8.00
N ILE A 95 -26.92 -10.47 -7.61
CA ILE A 95 -26.14 -9.48 -8.38
C ILE A 95 -24.98 -10.15 -9.16
N ASP A 96 -24.66 -11.42 -8.86
CA ASP A 96 -23.53 -12.20 -9.41
C ASP A 96 -22.16 -11.52 -9.15
N HIS A 97 -21.06 -12.24 -9.42
CA HIS A 97 -19.71 -11.88 -8.98
C HIS A 97 -19.00 -10.86 -9.88
N ASP A 98 -19.51 -10.65 -11.09
CA ASP A 98 -18.95 -9.77 -12.11
C ASP A 98 -19.46 -8.33 -11.99
N HIS A 99 -20.44 -8.08 -11.12
CA HIS A 99 -21.07 -6.77 -10.98
C HIS A 99 -20.43 -5.91 -9.88
N SER A 100 -20.10 -4.65 -10.21
CA SER A 100 -19.38 -3.71 -9.32
C SER A 100 -20.01 -3.56 -7.93
N ASP A 101 -21.33 -3.40 -7.86
CA ASP A 101 -22.04 -3.20 -6.59
C ASP A 101 -21.77 -4.31 -5.56
N TYR A 102 -21.59 -5.57 -6.00
CA TYR A 102 -21.27 -6.66 -5.07
C TYR A 102 -19.90 -6.45 -4.41
N HIS A 103 -18.91 -5.97 -5.17
CA HIS A 103 -17.58 -5.65 -4.66
C HIS A 103 -17.63 -4.47 -3.69
N ASP A 104 -18.40 -3.43 -3.99
CA ASP A 104 -18.55 -2.26 -3.13
C ASP A 104 -19.17 -2.66 -1.79
N VAL A 105 -20.18 -3.53 -1.79
CA VAL A 105 -20.81 -4.04 -0.56
C VAL A 105 -19.81 -4.87 0.27
N ILE A 106 -18.98 -5.73 -0.36
CA ILE A 106 -17.91 -6.45 0.35
C ILE A 106 -16.89 -5.47 0.94
N HIS A 107 -16.48 -4.47 0.17
CA HIS A 107 -15.48 -3.48 0.57
C HIS A 107 -15.94 -2.70 1.81
N HIS A 108 -17.18 -2.20 1.76
CA HIS A 108 -17.80 -1.48 2.88
C HIS A 108 -18.00 -2.36 4.11
N TYR A 109 -18.36 -3.63 3.93
CA TYR A 109 -18.43 -4.58 5.04
C TYR A 109 -17.06 -4.78 5.71
N GLY A 110 -15.98 -4.89 4.93
CA GLY A 110 -14.61 -4.93 5.45
C GLY A 110 -14.25 -3.66 6.25
N ALA A 111 -14.52 -2.47 5.70
CA ALA A 111 -14.28 -1.20 6.37
C ALA A 111 -15.02 -1.10 7.72
N ARG A 112 -16.23 -1.66 7.79
CA ARG A 112 -16.99 -1.74 9.04
C ARG A 112 -16.33 -2.68 10.06
N LEU A 113 -15.88 -3.86 9.64
CA LEU A 113 -15.14 -4.79 10.52
C LEU A 113 -13.89 -4.12 11.10
N ALA A 114 -13.18 -3.33 10.29
CA ALA A 114 -12.04 -2.52 10.74
C ALA A 114 -12.42 -1.47 11.81
N ASN A 115 -13.60 -0.86 11.71
CA ASN A 115 -14.12 0.07 12.74
C ASN A 115 -14.46 -0.65 14.05
N GLU A 116 -14.85 -1.93 13.99
CA GLU A 116 -15.09 -2.78 15.15
C GLU A 116 -13.81 -3.47 15.67
N HIS A 117 -12.62 -3.08 15.16
CA HIS A 117 -11.31 -3.67 15.48
C HIS A 117 -11.12 -5.14 15.05
N LYS A 118 -11.99 -5.67 14.19
CA LYS A 118 -11.90 -7.00 13.57
C LYS A 118 -11.03 -6.94 12.31
N TYR A 119 -9.75 -6.64 12.49
CA TYR A 119 -8.83 -6.32 11.40
C TYR A 119 -8.54 -7.52 10.50
N HIS A 120 -8.36 -8.71 11.08
CA HIS A 120 -8.06 -9.91 10.30
C HIS A 120 -9.26 -10.30 9.41
N GLU A 121 -10.48 -10.21 9.93
CA GLU A 121 -11.69 -10.43 9.14
C GLU A 121 -11.88 -9.36 8.05
N CYS A 122 -11.54 -8.10 8.34
CA CYS A 122 -11.51 -7.04 7.33
C CYS A 122 -10.56 -7.40 6.17
N PHE A 123 -9.30 -7.76 6.48
CA PHE A 123 -8.32 -8.13 5.46
C PHE A 123 -8.79 -9.33 4.64
N ARG A 124 -9.36 -10.35 5.26
CA ARG A 124 -9.97 -11.49 4.53
C ARG A 124 -11.04 -11.05 3.54
N CYS A 125 -11.91 -10.09 3.91
CA CYS A 125 -12.93 -9.57 3.01
C CYS A 125 -12.31 -8.83 1.82
N TRP A 126 -11.35 -7.95 2.06
CA TRP A 126 -10.72 -7.17 0.99
C TRP A 126 -9.79 -8.01 0.11
N PHE A 127 -9.13 -9.03 0.65
CA PHE A 127 -8.39 -10.00 -0.14
C PHE A 127 -9.32 -10.83 -1.03
N TYR A 128 -10.47 -11.25 -0.51
CA TYR A 128 -11.46 -11.93 -1.31
C TYR A 128 -12.00 -11.04 -2.44
N GLU A 129 -12.32 -9.79 -2.14
CA GLU A 129 -12.71 -8.80 -3.14
C GLU A 129 -11.63 -8.65 -4.22
N PHE A 130 -10.36 -8.60 -3.83
CA PHE A 130 -9.23 -8.55 -4.76
C PHE A 130 -9.17 -9.78 -5.67
N ASP A 131 -9.29 -10.98 -5.11
CA ASP A 131 -9.26 -12.24 -5.86
C ASP A 131 -10.42 -12.32 -6.86
N LEU A 132 -11.62 -11.86 -6.47
CA LEU A 132 -12.75 -11.76 -7.39
C LEU A 132 -12.47 -10.78 -8.52
N LYS A 133 -11.97 -9.58 -8.22
CA LYS A 133 -11.65 -8.58 -9.24
C LYS A 133 -10.62 -9.08 -10.24
N ILE A 134 -9.59 -9.82 -9.79
CA ILE A 134 -8.66 -10.50 -10.71
C ILE A 134 -9.40 -11.54 -11.56
N LYS A 135 -10.17 -12.43 -10.93
CA LYS A 135 -10.84 -13.54 -11.60
C LYS A 135 -11.80 -13.06 -12.71
N TYR A 136 -12.50 -11.97 -12.47
CA TYR A 136 -13.46 -11.38 -13.41
C TYR A 136 -12.86 -10.22 -14.23
N ASN A 137 -11.54 -10.00 -14.17
CA ASN A 137 -10.82 -8.95 -14.89
C ASN A 137 -11.42 -7.54 -14.71
N MET A 138 -11.81 -7.23 -13.46
CA MET A 138 -12.37 -5.95 -13.06
C MET A 138 -11.30 -4.96 -12.67
N ILE A 139 -11.67 -3.68 -12.70
CA ILE A 139 -10.78 -2.55 -12.44
C ILE A 139 -10.77 -2.23 -10.95
N PHE A 140 -9.59 -2.03 -10.38
CA PHE A 140 -9.44 -1.49 -9.03
C PHE A 140 -9.62 0.03 -9.03
N GLN A 141 -10.28 0.55 -8.00
CA GLN A 141 -10.22 1.97 -7.70
C GLN A 141 -8.78 2.38 -7.37
N SER A 142 -8.38 3.61 -7.72
CA SER A 142 -7.02 4.12 -7.50
C SER A 142 -6.57 4.04 -6.04
N ASP A 143 -7.51 4.21 -5.10
CA ASP A 143 -7.25 4.22 -3.66
C ASP A 143 -7.35 2.84 -3.00
N PHE A 144 -7.58 1.77 -3.76
CA PHE A 144 -7.80 0.43 -3.20
C PHE A 144 -6.67 0.01 -2.24
N LEU A 145 -5.40 0.20 -2.64
CA LEU A 145 -4.26 -0.16 -1.80
C LEU A 145 -4.06 0.80 -0.60
N ASN A 146 -4.52 2.05 -0.70
CA ASN A 146 -4.41 3.03 0.38
C ASN A 146 -5.17 2.59 1.62
N HIS A 147 -6.34 1.97 1.44
CA HIS A 147 -7.16 1.46 2.55
C HIS A 147 -6.40 0.45 3.43
N PHE A 148 -5.67 -0.47 2.80
CA PHE A 148 -4.85 -1.45 3.52
C PHE A 148 -3.69 -0.79 4.26
N ILE A 149 -2.89 0.04 3.59
CA ILE A 149 -1.72 0.66 4.21
C ILE A 149 -2.14 1.55 5.39
N PHE A 150 -3.23 2.30 5.24
CA PHE A 150 -3.79 3.09 6.34
C PHE A 150 -4.12 2.22 7.55
N LEU A 151 -4.74 1.06 7.32
CA LEU A 151 -5.12 0.13 8.37
C LEU A 151 -3.90 -0.51 9.05
N PHE A 152 -2.91 -0.98 8.27
CA PHE A 152 -1.66 -1.51 8.81
C PHE A 152 -0.88 -0.47 9.60
N ALA A 153 -0.80 0.77 9.11
CA ALA A 153 -0.18 1.87 9.83
C ALA A 153 -0.92 2.12 11.17
N LYS A 154 -2.25 2.24 11.12
CA LYS A 154 -3.10 2.43 12.32
C LYS A 154 -2.90 1.30 13.34
N MET A 155 -2.80 0.05 12.89
CA MET A 155 -2.52 -1.09 13.77
C MET A 155 -1.13 -0.99 14.40
N LYS A 156 -0.09 -0.66 13.61
CA LYS A 156 1.29 -0.60 14.13
C LYS A 156 1.47 0.48 15.21
N PHE A 157 0.80 1.63 15.08
CA PHE A 157 0.87 2.71 16.07
C PHE A 157 -0.05 2.48 17.28
N ASN A 158 -0.92 1.48 17.23
CA ASN A 158 -1.70 1.06 18.37
C ASN A 158 -1.01 -0.15 19.03
N ASN A 159 -0.20 0.12 20.07
CA ASN A 159 0.67 -0.85 20.75
C ASN A 159 -0.01 -2.12 21.31
N LYS A 160 -1.34 -2.21 21.25
CA LYS A 160 -2.12 -3.37 21.71
C LYS A 160 -2.47 -4.37 20.59
N LEU A 161 -2.20 -4.03 19.34
CA LEU A 161 -2.60 -4.84 18.18
C LEU A 161 -1.39 -5.50 17.53
N THR A 162 -1.50 -6.80 17.30
CA THR A 162 -0.55 -7.55 16.48
C THR A 162 -1.01 -7.51 15.03
N ILE A 163 -0.06 -7.26 14.12
CA ILE A 163 -0.33 -7.31 12.69
C ILE A 163 -0.06 -8.74 12.21
N PRO A 164 -1.04 -9.43 11.60
CA PRO A 164 -0.81 -10.76 11.06
C PRO A 164 0.20 -10.71 9.91
N ILE A 165 1.21 -11.57 10.00
CA ILE A 165 2.31 -11.65 9.03
C ILE A 165 1.82 -12.12 7.66
N GLU A 166 0.88 -13.07 7.66
CA GLU A 166 0.26 -13.62 6.46
C GLU A 166 -0.43 -12.52 5.64
N ASP A 167 -1.18 -11.63 6.32
CA ASP A 167 -1.87 -10.51 5.69
C ASP A 167 -0.88 -9.52 5.05
N LEU A 168 0.27 -9.25 5.69
CA LEU A 168 1.32 -8.40 5.11
C LEU A 168 1.99 -9.03 3.90
N LEU A 169 2.28 -10.34 3.95
CA LEU A 169 2.86 -11.06 2.82
C LEU A 169 1.89 -11.13 1.64
N GLN A 170 0.59 -11.31 1.91
CA GLN A 170 -0.44 -11.24 0.89
C GLN A 170 -0.50 -9.84 0.27
N MET A 171 -0.41 -8.78 1.07
CA MET A 171 -0.33 -7.41 0.53
C MET A 171 0.88 -7.17 -0.35
N PHE A 172 2.05 -7.73 -0.03
CA PHE A 172 3.21 -7.62 -0.95
C PHE A 172 2.91 -8.22 -2.32
N LYS A 173 2.24 -9.38 -2.36
CA LYS A 173 1.86 -10.04 -3.61
C LYS A 173 0.86 -9.20 -4.40
N ILE A 174 -0.16 -8.69 -3.72
CA ILE A 174 -1.19 -7.82 -4.30
C ILE A 174 -0.57 -6.56 -4.90
N THR A 175 0.21 -5.82 -4.12
CA THR A 175 0.85 -4.59 -4.59
C THR A 175 1.82 -4.85 -5.74
N ASN A 176 2.59 -5.95 -5.69
CA ASN A 176 3.48 -6.32 -6.79
C ASN A 176 2.71 -6.68 -8.07
N HIS A 177 1.57 -7.38 -7.94
CA HIS A 177 0.69 -7.66 -9.09
C HIS A 177 0.13 -6.38 -9.72
N VAL A 178 -0.32 -5.43 -8.89
CA VAL A 178 -0.82 -4.12 -9.37
C VAL A 178 0.29 -3.34 -10.09
N LEU A 179 1.52 -3.33 -9.57
CA LEU A 179 2.66 -2.64 -10.19
C LEU A 179 3.11 -3.28 -11.52
N MET A 180 2.98 -4.59 -11.66
CA MET A 180 3.33 -5.30 -12.90
C MET A 180 2.28 -5.19 -14.00
N SER A 181 1.07 -4.71 -13.67
CA SER A 181 0.00 -4.55 -14.63
C SER A 181 0.11 -3.22 -15.37
N ASP A 182 0.10 -3.28 -16.71
CA ASP A 182 0.09 -2.10 -17.57
C ASP A 182 -1.16 -1.23 -17.37
N TYR A 183 -2.24 -1.80 -16.83
CA TYR A 183 -3.50 -1.10 -16.62
C TYR A 183 -3.38 0.02 -15.58
N TYR A 184 -2.57 -0.17 -14.53
CA TYR A 184 -2.45 0.79 -13.42
C TYR A 184 -1.28 1.76 -13.58
N ARG A 185 -0.80 1.93 -14.82
CA ARG A 185 0.38 2.74 -15.11
C ARG A 185 0.21 4.21 -14.74
N GLU A 186 -0.99 4.77 -14.87
CA GLU A 186 -1.27 6.15 -14.47
C GLU A 186 -1.05 6.39 -12.97
N ASN A 187 -1.35 5.39 -12.14
CA ASN A 187 -1.18 5.44 -10.68
C ASN A 187 0.10 4.72 -10.20
N PHE A 188 1.02 4.41 -11.11
CA PHE A 188 2.21 3.62 -10.79
C PHE A 188 3.07 4.25 -9.68
N ASP A 189 3.28 5.57 -9.75
CA ASP A 189 4.13 6.29 -8.79
C ASP A 189 3.51 6.29 -7.39
N ALA A 190 2.20 6.50 -7.30
CA ALA A 190 1.46 6.38 -6.04
C ALA A 190 1.53 4.94 -5.48
N ASN A 191 1.30 3.93 -6.33
CA ASN A 191 1.39 2.52 -5.95
C ASN A 191 2.80 2.12 -5.50
N LEU A 192 3.84 2.71 -6.09
CA LEU A 192 5.22 2.48 -5.69
C LEU A 192 5.53 3.10 -4.32
N ILE A 193 4.94 4.25 -4.01
CA ILE A 193 5.02 4.88 -2.69
C ILE A 193 4.28 4.02 -1.64
N ILE A 194 3.10 3.49 -1.97
CA ILE A 194 2.35 2.54 -1.12
C ILE A 194 3.20 1.30 -0.81
N LEU A 195 3.88 0.74 -1.83
CA LEU A 195 4.82 -0.36 -1.63
C LEU A 195 5.95 0.03 -0.68
N LEU A 196 6.56 1.21 -0.84
CA LEU A 196 7.59 1.71 0.07
C LEU A 196 7.07 1.84 1.51
N HIS A 197 5.83 2.30 1.70
CA HIS A 197 5.20 2.40 3.01
C HIS A 197 5.00 1.01 3.64
N LEU A 198 4.58 0.01 2.86
CA LEU A 198 4.48 -1.38 3.31
C LEU A 198 5.83 -1.94 3.77
N ILE A 199 6.89 -1.75 2.98
CA ILE A 199 8.26 -2.15 3.35
C ILE A 199 8.69 -1.44 4.64
N THR A 200 8.31 -0.17 4.81
CA THR A 200 8.64 0.60 6.01
C THR A 200 7.91 0.07 7.26
N ILE A 201 6.64 -0.29 7.15
CA ILE A 201 5.88 -0.91 8.26
C ILE A 201 6.56 -2.22 8.67
N VAL A 202 6.87 -3.09 7.71
CA VAL A 202 7.53 -4.39 7.95
C VAL A 202 8.90 -4.19 8.56
N GLY A 203 9.71 -3.27 8.02
CA GLY A 203 11.03 -2.95 8.57
C GLY A 203 10.96 -2.49 10.02
N ARG A 204 9.94 -1.71 10.39
CA ARG A 204 9.72 -1.29 11.79
C ARG A 204 9.27 -2.42 12.69
N ILE A 205 8.45 -3.35 12.22
CA ILE A 205 8.05 -4.54 12.97
C ILE A 205 9.30 -5.36 13.32
N ILE A 206 10.11 -5.69 12.30
CA ILE A 206 11.37 -6.42 12.46
C ILE A 206 12.31 -5.69 13.44
N HIS A 207 12.44 -4.36 13.30
CA HIS A 207 13.32 -3.58 14.16
C HIS A 207 12.83 -3.48 15.61
N SER A 208 11.52 -3.32 15.86
CA SER A 208 10.99 -3.29 17.22
C SER A 208 11.19 -4.62 17.94
N GLU A 209 10.97 -5.74 17.25
CA GLU A 209 11.10 -7.08 17.84
C GLU A 209 12.56 -7.43 18.13
N TYR A 210 13.48 -6.98 17.27
CA TYR A 210 14.92 -7.11 17.52
C TYR A 210 15.38 -6.38 18.80
N LEU A 211 14.80 -5.20 19.08
CA LEU A 211 15.14 -4.43 20.28
C LEU A 211 14.53 -5.00 21.56
N ASP A 212 13.38 -5.65 21.47
CA ASP A 212 12.66 -6.18 22.62
C ASP A 212 13.19 -7.55 23.10
N GLU A 213 14.25 -8.10 22.47
CA GLU A 213 14.84 -9.43 22.76
C GLU A 213 13.82 -10.59 22.81
N LYS A 214 12.60 -10.38 22.31
CA LYS A 214 11.57 -11.41 22.18
C LYS A 214 11.90 -12.29 20.98
N GLN A 215 12.77 -13.28 21.20
CA GLN A 215 13.15 -14.31 20.23
C GLN A 215 12.02 -15.32 19.89
N GLU A 216 10.76 -14.87 19.88
CA GLU A 216 9.60 -15.72 19.57
C GLU A 216 8.84 -15.22 18.33
N LEU A 217 9.56 -14.81 17.28
CA LEU A 217 9.04 -14.91 15.92
C LEU A 217 9.76 -16.02 15.18
N SER A 218 8.99 -16.85 14.48
CA SER A 218 9.56 -17.94 13.68
C SER A 218 10.53 -17.33 12.65
N LEU A 219 11.78 -17.80 12.65
CA LEU A 219 12.81 -17.41 11.66
C LEU A 219 12.30 -17.53 10.21
N ASN A 220 11.32 -18.39 9.98
CA ASN A 220 10.67 -18.60 8.69
C ASN A 220 9.90 -17.36 8.21
N ASN A 221 9.21 -16.66 9.12
CA ASN A 221 8.40 -15.49 8.77
C ASN A 221 9.26 -14.33 8.24
N TYR A 222 10.40 -14.05 8.89
CA TYR A 222 11.32 -13.01 8.40
C TYR A 222 11.95 -13.39 7.07
N ARG A 223 12.28 -14.67 6.89
CA ARG A 223 12.79 -15.18 5.60
C ARG A 223 11.81 -14.90 4.48
N ASP A 224 10.51 -15.10 4.69
CA ASP A 224 9.49 -14.83 3.67
C ASP A 224 9.37 -13.34 3.34
N PHE A 225 9.51 -12.45 4.33
CA PHE A 225 9.59 -11.01 4.09
C PHE A 225 10.84 -10.63 3.29
N TYR A 226 12.02 -11.11 3.69
CA TYR A 226 13.26 -10.83 2.97
C TYR A 226 13.21 -11.35 1.54
N ASN A 227 12.68 -12.57 1.32
CA ASN A 227 12.51 -13.15 -0.02
C ASN A 227 11.54 -12.32 -0.87
N SER A 228 10.43 -11.87 -0.28
CA SER A 228 9.43 -11.05 -0.99
C SER A 228 10.04 -9.70 -1.38
N ILE A 229 10.75 -9.04 -0.46
CA ILE A 229 11.42 -7.77 -0.72
C ILE A 229 12.54 -7.95 -1.74
N ALA A 230 13.33 -9.02 -1.66
CA ALA A 230 14.37 -9.33 -2.64
C ALA A 230 13.81 -9.61 -4.04
N SER A 231 12.67 -10.28 -4.12
CA SER A 231 11.94 -10.46 -5.38
C SER A 231 11.52 -9.10 -5.94
N ILE A 232 10.92 -8.23 -5.12
CA ILE A 232 10.51 -6.88 -5.51
C ILE A 232 11.70 -6.01 -5.96
N THR A 233 12.82 -6.02 -5.24
CA THR A 233 14.02 -5.25 -5.61
C THR A 233 14.63 -5.73 -6.93
N SER A 234 14.49 -7.02 -7.25
CA SER A 234 14.95 -7.58 -8.53
C SER A 234 14.19 -7.04 -9.75
N HIS A 235 12.93 -6.60 -9.59
CA HIS A 235 12.16 -5.96 -10.66
C HIS A 235 12.66 -4.54 -11.00
N GLN A 236 13.49 -3.95 -10.12
CA GLN A 236 14.09 -2.64 -10.33
C GLN A 236 13.09 -1.54 -10.71
N TYR A 237 11.94 -1.48 -10.04
CA TYR A 237 10.94 -0.43 -10.28
C TYR A 237 11.52 0.99 -10.24
N ARG A 238 11.01 1.84 -11.13
CA ARG A 238 11.35 3.25 -11.28
C ARG A 238 10.07 4.04 -11.42
N THR A 239 9.96 5.16 -10.71
CA THR A 239 8.85 6.10 -10.93
C THR A 239 8.86 6.59 -12.37
N ILE A 240 7.67 6.85 -12.90
CA ILE A 240 7.46 7.33 -14.26
C ILE A 240 7.90 8.78 -14.38
N GLU A 241 7.55 9.61 -13.40
CA GLU A 241 7.83 11.06 -13.48
C GLU A 241 9.32 11.37 -13.28
N THR A 242 9.93 10.76 -12.25
CA THR A 242 11.27 11.13 -11.79
C THR A 242 12.33 10.08 -12.03
N GLY A 243 11.98 8.88 -12.51
CA GLY A 243 12.94 7.78 -12.64
C GLY A 243 13.53 7.32 -11.30
N SER A 244 12.90 7.67 -10.18
CA SER A 244 13.34 7.36 -8.83
C SER A 244 13.13 5.89 -8.53
N SER A 245 14.15 5.24 -7.95
CA SER A 245 14.01 3.88 -7.40
C SER A 245 13.44 3.90 -5.99
N LEU A 246 13.06 2.73 -5.45
CA LEU A 246 12.66 2.62 -4.04
C LEU A 246 13.69 3.20 -3.06
N LEU A 247 14.99 3.09 -3.37
CA LEU A 247 16.03 3.72 -2.55
C LEU A 247 16.04 5.24 -2.68
N HIS A 248 15.80 5.79 -3.87
CA HIS A 248 15.65 7.25 -4.04
C HIS A 248 14.48 7.78 -3.22
N LEU A 249 13.31 7.12 -3.31
CA LEU A 249 12.12 7.51 -2.55
C LEU A 249 12.34 7.37 -1.05
N CYS A 250 12.97 6.29 -0.59
CA CYS A 250 13.25 6.08 0.83
C CYS A 250 14.26 7.10 1.41
N THR A 251 15.17 7.60 0.58
CA THR A 251 16.22 8.55 0.99
C THR A 251 15.80 10.00 0.83
N ASN A 252 14.74 10.28 0.06
CA ASN A 252 14.25 11.63 -0.14
C ASN A 252 13.30 12.06 0.99
N ALA A 253 13.61 13.18 1.65
CA ALA A 253 12.76 13.74 2.71
C ALA A 253 11.45 14.34 2.17
N SER A 254 11.38 14.65 0.87
CA SER A 254 10.16 15.18 0.24
C SER A 254 9.20 14.09 -0.25
N THR A 255 9.51 12.81 -0.01
CA THR A 255 8.62 11.72 -0.40
C THR A 255 7.36 11.76 0.44
N GLU A 256 6.20 11.72 -0.24
CA GLU A 256 4.90 11.72 0.40
C GLU A 256 4.78 10.55 1.37
N SER A 257 4.45 10.87 2.61
CA SER A 257 4.24 9.91 3.69
C SER A 257 2.80 10.02 4.16
N ILE A 258 2.21 8.88 4.46
CA ILE A 258 0.99 8.87 5.27
C ILE A 258 1.33 9.49 6.62
N SER A 259 0.42 10.33 7.13
CA SER A 259 0.60 11.14 8.36
C SER A 259 1.10 10.33 9.57
N PHE A 260 0.71 9.06 9.65
CA PHE A 260 1.16 8.15 10.71
C PHE A 260 2.63 7.76 10.59
N LEU A 261 3.19 7.66 9.38
CA LEU A 261 4.56 7.18 9.15
C LEU A 261 5.62 8.28 9.17
N ASN A 262 5.25 9.54 8.89
CA ASN A 262 6.01 10.82 8.86
C ASN A 262 7.54 10.81 9.14
N ASP A 263 8.33 9.94 8.50
CA ASP A 263 9.74 9.71 8.88
C ASP A 263 10.69 9.51 7.69
N TYR A 264 10.32 9.91 6.46
CA TYR A 264 11.30 9.90 5.37
C TYR A 264 12.30 11.05 5.55
N PRO A 265 13.63 10.78 5.51
CA PRO A 265 14.27 9.53 5.08
C PRO A 265 14.30 8.44 6.16
N CYS A 266 13.79 7.23 5.85
CA CYS A 266 13.72 6.12 6.82
C CYS A 266 14.95 5.20 6.72
N TRP A 267 15.79 5.20 7.77
CA TRP A 267 17.04 4.43 7.76
C TRP A 267 16.81 2.92 7.90
N ILE A 268 15.76 2.51 8.64
CA ILE A 268 15.41 1.11 8.84
C ILE A 268 15.06 0.49 7.48
N THR A 269 14.19 1.15 6.73
CA THR A 269 13.81 0.78 5.36
C THR A 269 15.00 0.81 4.42
N THR A 270 15.87 1.83 4.52
CA THR A 270 17.10 1.91 3.71
C THR A 270 18.00 0.68 3.95
N ARG A 271 18.24 0.31 5.21
CA ARG A 271 19.04 -0.87 5.58
C ARG A 271 18.42 -2.15 5.04
N LEU A 272 17.10 -2.27 5.15
CA LEU A 272 16.34 -3.43 4.70
C LEU A 272 16.46 -3.61 3.18
N LEU A 273 16.24 -2.54 2.41
CA LEU A 273 16.33 -2.57 0.95
C LEU A 273 17.75 -2.94 0.48
N ILE A 274 18.78 -2.36 1.09
CA ILE A 274 20.18 -2.68 0.77
C ILE A 274 20.50 -4.13 1.11
N GLY A 275 20.09 -4.61 2.29
CA GLY A 275 20.26 -6.01 2.68
C GLY A 275 19.56 -6.99 1.74
N CYS A 276 18.48 -6.55 1.08
CA CYS A 276 17.74 -7.31 0.06
C CYS A 276 18.25 -7.05 -1.38
N GLY A 277 19.45 -6.51 -1.54
CA GLY A 277 20.11 -6.38 -2.84
C GLY A 277 19.71 -5.15 -3.67
N ALA A 278 19.09 -4.13 -3.07
CA ALA A 278 18.80 -2.89 -3.78
C ALA A 278 20.10 -2.18 -4.22
N ASN A 279 20.18 -1.81 -5.50
CA ASN A 279 21.35 -1.13 -6.05
C ASN A 279 21.45 0.32 -5.54
N VAL A 280 22.51 0.59 -4.76
CA VAL A 280 22.78 1.90 -4.14
C VAL A 280 23.31 2.97 -5.10
N ASN A 281 23.69 2.58 -6.31
CA ASN A 281 24.34 3.42 -7.31
C ASN A 281 23.45 3.70 -8.53
N VAL A 282 22.14 3.51 -8.39
CA VAL A 282 21.16 3.81 -9.45
C VAL A 282 21.09 5.32 -9.68
N PHE A 283 20.82 5.73 -10.92
CA PHE A 283 20.53 7.12 -11.27
C PHE A 283 19.02 7.33 -11.47
N ASP A 284 18.50 8.46 -10.99
CA ASP A 284 17.18 8.98 -11.35
C ASP A 284 17.23 9.85 -12.63
N SER A 285 16.10 10.44 -13.05
CA SER A 285 16.04 11.27 -14.27
C SER A 285 16.93 12.53 -14.23
N ASP A 286 17.24 13.03 -13.03
CA ASP A 286 18.15 14.16 -12.82
C ASP A 286 19.64 13.71 -12.77
N GLY A 287 19.89 12.41 -12.94
CA GLY A 287 21.22 11.80 -12.76
C GLY A 287 21.63 11.76 -11.29
N ASN A 288 20.72 12.00 -10.34
CA ASN A 288 21.02 11.89 -8.92
C ASN A 288 21.08 10.41 -8.55
N THR A 289 21.94 10.08 -7.60
CA THR A 289 21.96 8.78 -6.91
C THR A 289 21.17 8.87 -5.61
N PRO A 290 20.83 7.74 -4.94
CA PRO A 290 20.19 7.79 -3.63
C PRO A 290 20.97 8.65 -2.63
N SER A 291 22.31 8.68 -2.71
CA SER A 291 23.15 9.58 -1.90
C SER A 291 22.93 11.06 -2.19
N HIS A 292 22.66 11.45 -3.45
CA HIS A 292 22.33 12.83 -3.81
C HIS A 292 20.97 13.24 -3.23
N ASN A 293 19.94 12.39 -3.37
CA ASN A 293 18.60 12.69 -2.86
C ASN A 293 18.56 12.68 -1.33
N LEU A 294 19.37 11.80 -0.71
CA LEU A 294 19.60 11.81 0.73
C LEU A 294 19.99 13.21 1.16
N VAL A 295 21.07 13.79 0.65
CA VAL A 295 21.61 15.02 1.23
C VAL A 295 20.85 16.31 0.92
N LYS A 296 19.95 16.31 -0.07
CA LYS A 296 19.31 17.53 -0.61
C LYS A 296 18.36 18.19 0.39
N ASN A 297 17.65 17.40 1.20
CA ASN A 297 16.47 17.86 1.96
C ASN A 297 16.44 17.40 3.44
N ILE A 298 17.57 17.05 4.10
CA ILE A 298 17.51 16.47 5.46
C ILE A 298 17.60 17.52 6.58
N PRO A 299 16.78 17.42 7.64
CA PRO A 299 17.12 17.98 8.95
C PRO A 299 18.45 17.41 9.49
N MET A 300 19.17 18.22 10.29
CA MET A 300 20.54 17.96 10.78
C MET A 300 20.78 16.59 11.45
N THR A 301 19.74 15.91 11.93
CA THR A 301 19.88 14.70 12.75
C THR A 301 20.16 13.46 11.90
N ASN A 302 21.23 12.75 12.25
CA ASN A 302 21.60 11.44 11.70
C ASN A 302 22.04 11.39 10.22
N VAL A 303 22.29 12.54 9.56
CA VAL A 303 22.83 12.59 8.18
C VAL A 303 24.11 11.73 8.04
N LEU A 304 25.05 11.87 8.98
CA LEU A 304 26.30 11.09 9.01
C LEU A 304 26.05 9.58 9.07
N LYS A 305 25.14 9.13 9.94
CA LYS A 305 24.80 7.70 10.06
C LYS A 305 24.21 7.16 8.75
N LYS A 306 23.35 7.94 8.09
CA LYS A 306 22.70 7.56 6.84
C LYS A 306 23.70 7.50 5.67
N ILE A 307 24.58 8.49 5.56
CA ILE A 307 25.63 8.49 4.52
C ILE A 307 26.61 7.34 4.76
N ASN A 308 27.04 7.10 6.00
CA ASN A 308 27.93 5.99 6.32
C ASN A 308 27.30 4.64 5.99
N LEU A 309 25.99 4.48 6.17
CA LEU A 309 25.28 3.26 5.78
C LEU A 309 25.34 3.02 4.27
N LEU A 310 25.08 4.05 3.46
CA LEU A 310 25.20 3.95 2.00
C LEU A 310 26.65 3.70 1.57
N TYR A 311 27.62 4.39 2.18
CA TYR A 311 29.03 4.22 1.88
C TYR A 311 29.53 2.81 2.19
N ASN A 312 29.16 2.27 3.36
CA ASN A 312 29.49 0.90 3.76
C ASN A 312 28.82 -0.14 2.85
N ALA A 313 27.73 0.24 2.17
CA ALA A 313 27.06 -0.55 1.16
C ALA A 313 27.62 -0.33 -0.27
N ASP A 314 28.84 0.18 -0.40
CA ASP A 314 29.52 0.46 -1.67
C ASP A 314 28.89 1.59 -2.53
N ALA A 315 28.15 2.52 -1.93
CA ALA A 315 27.66 3.70 -2.64
C ALA A 315 28.83 4.65 -3.02
N HIS A 316 28.86 5.04 -4.29
CA HIS A 316 29.83 5.98 -4.82
C HIS A 316 29.43 7.41 -4.51
N LEU A 317 30.25 8.09 -3.71
CA LEU A 317 30.10 9.52 -3.38
C LEU A 317 30.73 10.45 -4.43
N ASP A 318 31.33 9.88 -5.48
CA ASP A 318 32.03 10.62 -6.52
C ASP A 318 31.21 10.79 -7.81
N TYR A 319 30.09 10.08 -7.93
CA TYR A 319 29.22 10.25 -9.09
C TYR A 319 28.69 11.67 -9.14
N ILE A 320 28.58 12.19 -10.35
CA ILE A 320 28.01 13.52 -10.60
C ILE A 320 26.63 13.38 -11.20
N ASN A 321 25.72 14.24 -10.79
CA ASN A 321 24.41 14.37 -11.42
C ASN A 321 24.47 15.18 -12.73
N ASN A 322 23.31 15.42 -13.36
CA ASN A 322 23.21 16.19 -14.60
C ASN A 322 23.67 17.66 -14.44
N LYS A 323 23.78 18.16 -13.20
CA LYS A 323 24.33 19.49 -12.88
C LYS A 323 25.85 19.48 -12.66
N GLY A 324 26.50 18.32 -12.82
CA GLY A 324 27.94 18.14 -12.60
C GLY A 324 28.36 18.16 -11.14
N GLN A 325 27.42 17.96 -10.21
CA GLN A 325 27.66 18.01 -8.77
C GLN A 325 27.71 16.61 -8.18
N THR A 326 28.64 16.36 -7.25
CA THR A 326 28.63 15.14 -6.42
C THR A 326 27.61 15.25 -5.28
N PRO A 327 27.22 14.14 -4.60
CA PRO A 327 26.35 14.21 -3.43
C PRO A 327 26.86 15.21 -2.38
N LEU A 328 28.17 15.21 -2.11
CA LEU A 328 28.76 16.14 -1.14
C LEU A 328 28.69 17.60 -1.59
N GLN A 329 28.73 17.86 -2.90
CA GLN A 329 28.61 19.21 -3.46
C GLN A 329 27.15 19.68 -3.54
N SER A 330 26.19 18.77 -3.68
CA SER A 330 24.76 19.07 -3.63
C SER A 330 24.24 19.30 -2.21
N MET A 331 25.06 19.10 -1.17
CA MET A 331 24.69 19.40 0.22
C MET A 331 24.52 20.91 0.43
N PRO A 332 23.46 21.35 1.14
CA PRO A 332 23.32 22.74 1.55
C PRO A 332 24.54 23.24 2.34
N LEU A 333 24.98 24.49 2.09
CA LEU A 333 26.15 25.09 2.73
C LEU A 333 26.07 25.17 4.27
N LEU A 334 24.87 25.06 4.85
CA LEU A 334 24.70 24.96 6.30
C LEU A 334 25.31 23.68 6.91
N HIS A 335 25.71 22.70 6.08
CA HIS A 335 26.29 21.43 6.49
C HIS A 335 27.82 21.33 6.31
N ILE A 336 28.54 22.45 6.15
CA ILE A 336 30.00 22.46 5.89
C ILE A 336 30.80 21.56 6.85
N LYS A 337 30.51 21.57 8.16
CA LYS A 337 31.21 20.72 9.14
C LYS A 337 31.06 19.22 8.86
N ILE A 338 29.88 18.80 8.37
CA ILE A 338 29.61 17.41 7.98
C ILE A 338 30.38 17.07 6.72
N ILE A 339 30.41 17.99 5.75
CA ILE A 339 31.17 17.83 4.50
C ILE A 339 32.67 17.69 4.79
N GLU A 340 33.23 18.53 5.66
CA GLU A 340 34.64 18.46 6.07
C GLU A 340 34.97 17.14 6.77
N HIS A 341 34.09 16.68 7.67
CA HIS A 341 34.23 15.39 8.34
C HIS A 341 34.18 14.22 7.35
N LEU A 342 33.24 14.24 6.41
CA LEU A 342 33.09 13.21 5.38
C LEU A 342 34.29 13.19 4.44
N LYS A 343 34.79 14.34 4.00
CA LYS A 343 36.04 14.40 3.21
C LYS A 343 37.17 13.75 3.99
N LYS A 344 37.46 14.25 5.19
CA LYS A 344 38.57 13.74 6.01
C LYS A 344 38.53 12.23 6.28
N ASN A 345 37.34 11.64 6.43
CA ASN A 345 37.18 10.23 6.81
C ASN A 345 36.81 9.29 5.65
N MET A 346 36.33 9.82 4.52
CA MET A 346 35.82 9.04 3.38
C MET A 346 36.60 9.29 2.09
N ASP A 347 37.68 10.09 2.14
CA ASP A 347 38.56 10.52 1.03
C ASP A 347 39.30 9.39 0.28
N VAL A 348 38.87 8.13 0.42
CA VAL A 348 39.30 7.06 -0.47
C VAL A 348 38.49 7.13 -1.76
N ILE A 349 38.77 8.17 -2.57
CA ILE A 349 38.29 8.25 -3.95
C ILE A 349 38.83 7.01 -4.66
N ARG A 350 37.94 6.13 -5.10
CA ARG A 350 38.36 4.89 -5.76
C ARG A 350 39.07 5.24 -7.06
N LEU A 351 40.18 4.57 -7.36
CA LEU A 351 40.97 4.82 -8.58
C LEU A 351 40.10 4.83 -9.84
N LYS A 352 39.11 3.93 -9.93
CA LYS A 352 38.13 3.91 -11.03
C LYS A 352 37.37 5.23 -11.19
N CYS A 353 36.94 5.86 -10.09
CA CYS A 353 36.25 7.16 -10.12
C CYS A 353 37.20 8.27 -10.57
N CYS A 354 38.47 8.26 -10.10
CA CYS A 354 39.50 9.19 -10.58
C CYS A 354 39.72 9.07 -12.08
N CYS A 355 39.86 7.84 -12.59
CA CYS A 355 40.04 7.58 -14.02
C CYS A 355 38.83 8.05 -14.82
N ALA A 356 37.60 7.71 -14.41
CA ALA A 356 36.38 8.17 -15.09
C ALA A 356 36.27 9.71 -15.11
N LYS A 357 36.59 10.37 -13.99
CA LYS A 357 36.61 11.83 -13.88
C LYS A 357 37.61 12.46 -14.85
N LEU A 358 38.83 11.94 -14.92
CA LEU A 358 39.86 12.43 -15.86
C LEU A 358 39.41 12.23 -17.32
N ILE A 359 38.83 11.08 -17.64
CA ILE A 359 38.34 10.78 -18.99
C ILE A 359 37.25 11.79 -19.42
N ARG A 360 36.29 12.09 -18.52
CA ARG A 360 35.26 13.11 -18.77
C ARG A 360 35.83 14.52 -18.93
N GLN A 361 36.75 14.92 -18.04
CA GLN A 361 37.36 16.26 -18.07
C GLN A 361 38.13 16.52 -19.37
N GLN A 362 38.85 15.52 -19.86
CA GLN A 362 39.65 15.62 -21.08
C GLN A 362 38.83 15.37 -22.36
N LYS A 363 37.53 15.05 -22.25
CA LYS A 363 36.61 14.77 -23.36
C LYS A 363 37.15 13.72 -24.35
N PHE A 364 37.83 12.68 -23.85
CA PHE A 364 38.29 11.59 -24.70
C PHE A 364 37.10 10.86 -25.34
N SER A 365 37.25 10.39 -26.57
CA SER A 365 36.30 9.43 -27.15
C SER A 365 36.61 8.05 -26.54
N TYR A 366 35.65 7.48 -25.82
CA TYR A 366 35.86 6.25 -25.06
C TYR A 366 34.80 5.16 -25.31
N GLU A 367 33.73 5.51 -26.04
CA GLU A 367 32.57 4.63 -26.25
C GLU A 367 32.89 3.37 -27.07
N ASN A 368 33.86 3.47 -28.00
CA ASN A 368 34.29 2.35 -28.83
C ASN A 368 35.52 1.61 -28.28
N ILE A 369 36.10 2.09 -27.17
CA ILE A 369 37.37 1.59 -26.61
C ILE A 369 37.11 0.71 -25.39
N PHE A 370 36.14 1.07 -24.56
CA PHE A 370 35.83 0.34 -23.34
C PHE A 370 34.62 -0.57 -23.47
N SER A 371 34.57 -1.61 -22.63
CA SER A 371 33.38 -2.46 -22.50
C SER A 371 32.13 -1.65 -22.13
N THR A 372 30.95 -2.13 -22.49
CA THR A 372 29.65 -1.48 -22.19
C THR A 372 29.47 -1.15 -20.71
N ALA A 373 29.95 -2.00 -19.80
CA ALA A 373 29.92 -1.77 -18.35
C ALA A 373 30.80 -0.58 -17.91
N LEU A 374 32.00 -0.45 -18.49
CA LEU A 374 32.89 0.68 -18.21
C LEU A 374 32.41 1.96 -18.88
N VAL A 375 31.85 1.89 -20.09
CA VAL A 375 31.21 3.02 -20.76
C VAL A 375 30.03 3.52 -19.92
N GLY A 376 29.20 2.61 -19.39
CA GLY A 376 28.10 2.96 -18.47
C GLY A 376 28.57 3.58 -17.15
N PHE A 377 29.75 3.20 -16.65
CA PHE A 377 30.35 3.80 -15.46
C PHE A 377 30.99 5.18 -15.74
N ILE A 378 31.55 5.38 -16.94
CA ILE A 378 32.21 6.63 -17.35
C ILE A 378 31.20 7.64 -17.91
N ARG A 379 30.00 7.24 -18.34
CA ARG A 379 28.88 8.16 -18.63
C ARG A 379 28.36 8.78 -17.34
#